data_AF-A0A519JME5-F1
#
_entry.id   AF-A0A519JME5-F1
#
_cell.length_a   1.000
_cell.length_b   1.000
_cell.length_c   1.000
_cell.angle_alpha   90.00
_cell.angle_beta   90.00
_cell.angle_gamma   90.00
#
_symmetry.space_group_name_H-M   'P 1'
#
loop_
_entity.id
_entity.type
_entity.pdbx_description
1 polymer ?
#
loop_
_entity_poly.entity_id
_entity_poly.type
_entity_poly.pdbx_seq_one_letter_code
_entity_poly.pdbx_strand_id
1 'polypeptide(L)'
;GTDDTSPTFKAFEEGSETMSKEANSQLAIRQEKFIRDLKNALFRVENKTYGICKVTGKLIGKERLMIVPHATMSIEAKNLQR
;
A
#
# COMPACT_ATOMS: atom_id res chain seq x y z
N GLY A 1 45.89 1.62 23.73
CA GLY A 1 44.91 0.63 23.26
C GLY A 1 43.72 0.71 24.18
N THR A 2 42.58 1.18 23.68
CA THR A 2 41.31 1.19 24.40
C THR A 2 40.23 1.01 23.35
N ASP A 3 40.00 -0.26 23.02
CA ASP A 3 38.88 -0.70 22.19
C ASP A 3 37.64 -0.78 23.09
N ASP A 4 37.17 0.40 23.49
CA ASP A 4 36.06 0.57 24.44
C ASP A 4 34.73 0.54 23.65
N THR A 5 34.44 -0.58 22.98
CA THR A 5 33.11 -0.84 22.42
C THR A 5 32.28 -1.61 23.43
N SER A 6 31.74 -0.86 24.39
CA SER A 6 30.78 -1.38 25.38
C SER A 6 29.63 -2.13 24.67
N PRO A 7 29.21 -3.31 25.18
CA PRO A 7 28.21 -4.17 24.52
C PRO A 7 26.86 -3.46 24.31
N THR A 8 26.60 -2.41 25.08
CA THR A 8 25.42 -1.55 24.98
C THR A 8 25.39 -0.73 23.69
N PHE A 9 26.55 -0.30 23.16
CA PHE A 9 26.63 0.50 21.93
C PHE A 9 26.33 -0.35 20.69
N LYS A 10 26.92 -1.56 20.62
CA LYS A 10 26.65 -2.51 19.52
C LYS A 10 25.18 -2.97 19.50
N ALA A 11 24.60 -3.27 20.66
CA ALA A 11 23.20 -3.67 20.76
C ALA A 11 22.21 -2.55 20.34
N PHE A 12 22.57 -1.28 20.57
CA PHE A 12 21.73 -0.14 20.16
C PHE A 12 21.79 0.09 18.64
N GLU A 13 22.97 -0.03 18.04
CA GLU A 13 23.16 0.13 16.59
C GLU A 13 22.49 -1.01 15.80
N GLU A 14 22.63 -2.26 16.27
CA GLU A 14 21.92 -3.41 15.71
C GLU A 14 20.38 -3.29 15.84
N GLY A 15 19.88 -2.73 16.94
CA GLY A 15 18.46 -2.43 17.13
C GLY A 15 17.94 -1.35 16.17
N SER A 16 18.74 -0.33 15.88
CA SER A 16 18.41 0.72 14.92
C SER A 16 18.41 0.23 13.48
N GLU A 17 19.40 -0.60 13.11
CA GLU A 17 19.48 -1.20 11.78
C GLU A 17 18.33 -2.16 11.49
N THR A 18 17.97 -3.01 12.46
CA THR A 18 16.86 -3.96 12.33
C THR A 18 15.54 -3.22 12.14
N MET A 19 15.26 -2.20 12.95
CA MET A 19 14.07 -1.34 12.79
C MET A 19 14.02 -0.67 11.40
N SER A 20 15.16 -0.20 10.90
CA SER A 20 15.26 0.43 9.58
C SER A 20 15.01 -0.56 8.43
N LYS A 21 15.57 -1.77 8.53
CA LYS A 21 15.35 -2.86 7.55
C LYS A 21 13.89 -3.32 7.55
N GLU A 22 13.25 -3.41 8.71
CA GLU A 22 11.83 -3.75 8.82
C GLU A 22 10.92 -2.67 8.23
N ALA A 23 11.18 -1.40 8.51
CA ALA A 23 10.43 -0.28 7.93
C ALA A 23 10.52 -0.31 6.39
N ASN A 24 11.72 -0.48 5.83
CA ASN A 24 11.92 -0.60 4.38
C ASN A 24 11.19 -1.81 3.80
N SER A 25 11.20 -2.94 4.50
CA SER A 25 10.47 -4.15 4.09
C SER A 25 8.96 -3.89 4.03
N GLN A 26 8.40 -3.19 5.02
CA GLN A 26 6.99 -2.80 5.01
C GLN A 26 6.65 -1.84 3.86
N LEU A 27 7.54 -0.87 3.57
CA LEU A 27 7.36 0.01 2.42
C LEU A 27 7.37 -0.78 1.10
N ALA A 28 8.30 -1.71 0.93
CA ALA A 28 8.39 -2.55 -0.26
C ALA A 28 7.11 -3.36 -0.48
N ILE A 29 6.57 -4.00 0.57
CA ILE A 29 5.30 -4.75 0.51
C ILE A 29 4.14 -3.84 0.06
N ARG A 30 4.08 -2.59 0.57
CA ARG A 30 3.04 -1.64 0.17
C ARG A 30 3.16 -1.24 -1.30
N GLN A 31 4.39 -1.01 -1.78
CA GLN A 31 4.63 -0.69 -3.18
C GLN A 31 4.27 -1.87 -4.10
N GLU A 32 4.65 -3.09 -3.74
CA GLU A 32 4.29 -4.29 -4.49
C GLU A 32 2.76 -4.46 -4.59
N LYS A 33 2.06 -4.30 -3.47
CA LYS A 33 0.59 -4.34 -3.46
C LYS A 33 -0.01 -3.27 -4.36
N PHE A 34 0.53 -2.05 -4.31
CA PHE A 34 0.07 -0.95 -5.15
C PHE A 34 0.26 -1.24 -6.65
N ILE A 35 1.42 -1.76 -7.05
CA ILE A 35 1.70 -2.19 -8.43
C ILE A 35 0.71 -3.27 -8.87
N ARG A 36 0.45 -4.26 -8.02
CA ARG A 36 -0.53 -5.32 -8.30
C ARG A 36 -1.94 -4.75 -8.50
N ASP A 37 -2.35 -3.80 -7.65
CA ASP A 37 -3.66 -3.18 -7.74
C ASP A 37 -3.82 -2.34 -9.02
N LEU A 38 -2.75 -1.70 -9.49
CA LEU A 38 -2.70 -1.01 -10.78
C LEU A 38 -2.81 -1.98 -11.97
N LYS A 39 -2.07 -3.10 -11.95
CA LYS A 39 -2.19 -4.16 -12.97
C LYS A 39 -3.61 -4.71 -13.05
N ASN A 40 -4.23 -4.95 -11.89
CA ASN A 40 -5.62 -5.38 -11.82
C ASN A 40 -6.59 -4.30 -12.32
N ALA A 41 -6.28 -3.02 -12.15
CA ALA A 41 -7.07 -1.93 -12.70
C ALA A 41 -7.01 -1.91 -14.24
N LEU A 42 -5.81 -2.10 -14.82
CA LEU A 42 -5.63 -2.22 -16.27
C LEU A 42 -6.45 -3.39 -16.84
N PHE A 43 -6.39 -4.56 -16.20
CA PHE A 43 -7.22 -5.70 -16.61
C PHE A 43 -8.72 -5.40 -16.57
N ARG A 44 -9.20 -4.59 -15.62
CA ARG A 44 -10.62 -4.15 -15.60
C ARG A 44 -10.94 -3.18 -16.73
N VAL A 45 -9.99 -2.36 -17.17
CA VAL A 45 -10.17 -1.47 -18.32
C VAL A 45 -10.35 -2.30 -19.59
N GLU A 46 -9.50 -3.31 -19.80
CA GLU A 46 -9.59 -4.23 -20.94
C GLU A 46 -10.93 -4.98 -20.96
N ASN A 47 -11.39 -5.47 -19.80
CA ASN A 47 -12.67 -6.14 -19.66
C ASN A 47 -13.89 -5.19 -19.60
N LYS A 48 -13.71 -3.87 -19.77
CA LYS A 48 -14.78 -2.85 -19.70
C LYS A 48 -15.57 -2.85 -18.38
N THR A 49 -14.96 -3.32 -17.30
CA THR A 49 -15.55 -3.32 -15.94
C THR A 49 -14.93 -2.25 -15.04
N TYR A 50 -14.01 -1.45 -15.57
CA TYR A 50 -13.37 -0.36 -14.85
C TYR A 50 -14.38 0.72 -14.45
N GLY A 51 -14.26 1.19 -13.21
CA GLY A 51 -15.16 2.21 -12.67
C GLY A 51 -16.52 1.68 -12.20
N ILE A 52 -16.76 0.37 -12.19
CA ILE A 52 -17.96 -0.21 -11.57
C ILE A 52 -17.65 -0.61 -10.12
N CYS A 53 -18.48 -0.20 -9.18
CA CYS A 53 -18.34 -0.55 -7.78
C CYS A 53 -18.64 -2.04 -7.56
N LYS A 54 -17.69 -2.78 -6.96
CA LYS A 54 -17.86 -4.22 -6.67
C LYS A 54 -19.03 -4.57 -5.76
N VAL A 55 -19.45 -3.65 -4.88
CA VAL A 55 -20.50 -3.91 -3.88
C VAL A 55 -21.86 -3.43 -4.36
N THR A 56 -21.94 -2.20 -4.86
CA THR A 56 -23.23 -1.59 -5.24
C THR A 56 -23.58 -1.78 -6.72
N GLY A 57 -22.63 -2.21 -7.55
CA GLY A 57 -22.81 -2.27 -9.01
C GLY A 57 -22.93 -0.91 -9.70
N LYS A 58 -22.91 0.21 -8.94
CA LYS A 58 -23.00 1.57 -9.46
C LYS A 58 -21.66 2.06 -10.00
N LEU A 59 -21.69 3.07 -10.86
CA LEU A 59 -20.49 3.75 -11.34
C LEU A 59 -19.79 4.51 -10.21
N ILE A 60 -18.46 4.38 -10.14
CA ILE A 60 -17.58 5.14 -9.27
C ILE A 60 -17.37 6.52 -9.89
N GLY A 61 -17.54 7.57 -9.09
CA GLY A 61 -17.37 8.95 -9.56
C GLY A 61 -16.00 9.20 -10.21
N LYS A 62 -15.99 9.95 -11.31
CA LYS A 62 -14.79 10.23 -12.12
C LYS A 62 -13.67 10.88 -11.29
N GLU A 63 -14.02 11.86 -10.46
CA GLU A 63 -13.06 12.56 -9.57
C GLU A 63 -12.33 11.58 -8.63
N ARG A 64 -13.03 10.57 -8.11
CA ARG A 64 -12.42 9.55 -7.26
C ARG A 64 -11.42 8.69 -8.01
N LEU A 65 -11.73 8.31 -9.25
CA LEU A 65 -10.83 7.53 -10.09
C LEU A 65 -9.61 8.35 -10.57
N MET A 66 -9.75 9.67 -10.72
CA MET A 66 -8.62 10.56 -10.99
C MET A 66 -7.63 10.61 -9.82
N ILE A 67 -8.14 10.67 -8.58
CA ILE A 67 -7.28 10.72 -7.38
C ILE A 67 -6.73 9.33 -7.04
N VAL A 68 -7.56 8.28 -7.15
CA VAL A 68 -7.21 6.90 -6.78
C VAL A 68 -7.62 5.94 -7.90
N PRO A 69 -6.76 5.71 -8.91
CA PRO A 69 -7.14 4.97 -10.12
C PRO A 69 -7.35 3.48 -9.91
N HIS A 70 -6.81 2.90 -8.85
CA HIS A 70 -6.99 1.48 -8.52
C HIS A 70 -8.25 1.21 -7.66
N ALA A 71 -9.02 2.24 -7.30
CA ALA A 71 -10.20 2.11 -6.44
C ALA A 71 -11.25 1.16 -7.05
N THR A 72 -11.74 0.22 -6.24
CA THR A 72 -12.74 -0.80 -6.64
C THR A 72 -14.13 -0.56 -6.06
N MET A 73 -14.26 0.41 -5.14
CA MET A 73 -15.48 0.70 -4.40
C MET A 73 -15.84 2.18 -4.50
N SER A 74 -17.14 2.47 -4.49
CA SER A 74 -17.66 3.84 -4.37
C SER A 74 -17.39 4.42 -2.97
N ILE A 75 -17.62 5.72 -2.79
CA ILE A 75 -17.51 6.38 -1.48
C ILE A 75 -18.54 5.78 -0.52
N GLU A 76 -19.79 5.66 -0.95
CA GLU A 76 -20.88 5.03 -0.19
C GLU A 76 -20.48 3.65 0.32
N ALA A 77 -20.05 2.76 -0.59
CA ALA A 77 -19.68 1.40 -0.25
C ALA A 77 -18.49 1.32 0.72
N LYS A 78 -17.53 2.25 0.61
CA LYS A 78 -16.39 2.32 1.52
C LYS A 78 -16.79 2.85 2.91
N ASN A 79 -17.76 3.74 2.99
CA ASN A 79 -18.29 4.25 4.26
C ASN A 79 -19.13 3.20 5.00
N LEU A 80 -19.81 2.30 4.27
CA LEU A 80 -20.53 1.16 4.85
C LEU A 80 -19.61 0.08 5.46
N GLN A 81 -18.34 0.06 5.08
CA GLN A 81 -17.33 -0.89 5.59
C GLN A 81 -16.51 -0.33 6.76
N ARG A 82 -16.71 0.93 7.11
CA ARG A 82 -16.16 1.53 8.33
C ARG A 82 -17.04 1.22 9.51
#